data_AF-A0A085WP30-F1
#
_entry.id   AF-A0A085WP30-F1
#
_cell.length_a   1.000
_cell.length_b   1.000
_cell.length_c   1.000
_cell.angle_alpha   90.00
_cell.angle_beta   90.00
_cell.angle_gamma   90.00
#
_symmetry.space_group_name_H-M   'P 1'
#
loop_
_entity.id
_entity.type
_entity.pdbx_description
1 polymer ?
#
loop_
_entity_poly.entity_id
_entity_poly.type
_entity_poly.pdbx_seq_one_letter_code
_entity_poly.pdbx_strand_id
1 'polypeptide(L)'
;MDEASGHTREVLEAKLLLAERESQGPRLPADTALLRKLQATLDTPPPGVPEGYALWNDYLAYRRARLALLEEGTPAKGPLRWAAYERLRGEFARGLTFERFMISVLREDAALPQAQRRWLSAFTLPRIEVHVGLSKPGVPGVVRFVDVLVIEQRPPSSQAPRVETFSFKSRFLQPLAGEALEAPILMDARAALEYYGGKVNIRRPSLEGFVQVQRVRLVYEGGSRVPDRPVLEPALKDVQGKVKGVEVVIQ
;
A
#
# COMPACT_ATOMS: atom_id res chain seq x y z
N MET A 1 15.82 -11.62 -7.09
CA MET A 1 15.84 -10.26 -6.52
C MET A 1 15.59 -9.31 -7.67
N ASP A 2 14.56 -8.47 -7.59
CA ASP A 2 14.34 -7.42 -8.57
C ASP A 2 14.92 -6.11 -7.99
N GLU A 3 16.25 -6.00 -8.05
CA GLU A 3 17.03 -4.89 -7.48
C GLU A 3 16.59 -3.52 -8.06
N ALA A 4 16.08 -3.49 -9.29
CA ALA A 4 15.58 -2.27 -9.92
C ALA A 4 14.34 -1.70 -9.22
N SER A 5 13.50 -2.57 -8.65
CA SER A 5 12.27 -2.18 -7.96
C SER A 5 12.44 -1.94 -6.45
N GLY A 6 13.53 -2.41 -5.83
CA GLY A 6 13.79 -2.23 -4.39
C GLY A 6 12.87 -3.02 -3.44
N HIS A 7 12.05 -3.94 -3.96
CA HIS A 7 11.20 -4.82 -3.17
C HIS A 7 12.00 -6.03 -2.67
N THR A 8 12.41 -6.02 -1.39
CA THR A 8 12.93 -7.24 -0.77
C THR A 8 11.79 -8.22 -0.51
N ARG A 9 12.11 -9.50 -0.29
CA ARG A 9 11.12 -10.52 0.02
C ARG A 9 10.31 -10.15 1.26
N GLU A 10 10.99 -9.63 2.27
CA GLU A 10 10.40 -9.21 3.55
C GLU A 10 9.40 -8.07 3.36
N VAL A 11 9.72 -7.09 2.48
CA VAL A 11 8.79 -6.00 2.14
C VAL A 11 7.53 -6.56 1.46
N LEU A 12 7.69 -7.44 0.48
CA LEU A 12 6.56 -8.03 -0.23
C LEU A 12 5.66 -8.85 0.71
N GLU A 13 6.25 -9.67 1.57
CA GLU A 13 5.54 -10.47 2.56
C GLU A 13 4.80 -9.57 3.58
N ALA A 14 5.44 -8.50 4.07
CA ALA A 14 4.81 -7.55 4.99
C ALA A 14 3.65 -6.79 4.34
N LYS A 15 3.80 -6.32 3.09
CA LYS A 15 2.74 -5.63 2.35
C LYS A 15 1.57 -6.58 2.04
N LEU A 16 1.86 -7.83 1.66
CA LEU A 16 0.81 -8.82 1.39
C LEU A 16 0.06 -9.21 2.67
N LEU A 17 0.77 -9.41 3.79
CA LEU A 17 0.15 -9.68 5.09
C LEU A 17 -0.75 -8.53 5.54
N LEU A 18 -0.32 -7.29 5.31
CA LEU A 18 -1.12 -6.12 5.63
C LEU A 18 -2.39 -6.06 4.76
N ALA A 19 -2.25 -6.24 3.45
CA ALA A 19 -3.38 -6.27 2.52
C ALA A 19 -4.38 -7.38 2.89
N GLU A 20 -3.87 -8.56 3.29
CA GLU A 20 -4.69 -9.67 3.76
C GLU A 20 -5.43 -9.33 5.05
N ARG A 21 -4.79 -8.67 6.01
CA ARG A 21 -5.41 -8.26 7.29
C ARG A 21 -6.54 -7.25 7.09
N GLU A 22 -6.34 -6.31 6.18
CA GLU A 22 -7.28 -5.23 5.83
C GLU A 22 -8.40 -5.71 4.89
N SER A 23 -8.21 -6.85 4.23
CA SER A 23 -9.22 -7.45 3.35
C SER A 23 -10.52 -7.78 4.09
N GLN A 24 -11.62 -7.25 3.54
CA GLN A 24 -13.01 -7.53 3.93
C GLN A 24 -13.60 -8.71 3.16
N GLY A 25 -12.78 -9.46 2.41
CA GLY A 25 -13.23 -10.62 1.65
C GLY A 25 -13.81 -11.72 2.56
N PRO A 26 -14.77 -12.52 2.06
CA PRO A 26 -15.30 -13.67 2.81
C PRO A 26 -14.22 -14.62 3.28
N ARG A 27 -14.35 -15.09 4.52
CA ARG A 27 -13.41 -16.00 5.18
C ARG A 27 -14.06 -17.33 5.50
N LEU A 28 -13.23 -18.35 5.66
CA LEU A 28 -13.61 -19.58 6.36
C LEU A 28 -13.64 -19.30 7.87
N PRO A 29 -14.37 -20.10 8.66
CA PRO A 29 -14.32 -20.01 10.12
C PRO A 29 -12.90 -20.19 10.66
N ALA A 30 -12.62 -19.60 11.82
CA ALA A 30 -11.35 -19.79 12.54
C ALA A 30 -11.32 -21.09 13.37
N ASP A 31 -12.34 -21.95 13.26
CA ASP A 31 -12.44 -23.23 13.94
C ASP A 31 -11.48 -24.25 13.31
N THR A 32 -10.43 -24.60 14.06
CA THR A 32 -9.39 -25.53 13.61
C THR A 32 -9.91 -26.95 13.40
N ALA A 33 -10.88 -27.42 14.20
CA ALA A 33 -11.48 -28.74 14.04
C ALA A 33 -12.28 -28.83 12.73
N LEU A 34 -13.07 -27.79 12.43
CA LEU A 34 -13.82 -27.70 11.18
C LEU A 34 -12.90 -27.61 9.97
N LEU A 35 -11.84 -26.79 10.04
CA LEU A 35 -10.87 -26.63 8.94
C LEU A 35 -10.14 -27.94 8.61
N ARG A 36 -9.78 -28.75 9.62
CA ARG A 36 -9.19 -30.08 9.41
C ARG A 36 -10.18 -31.07 8.80
N LYS A 37 -11.41 -31.10 9.33
CA LYS A 37 -12.47 -31.99 8.81
C LYS A 37 -12.75 -31.73 7.32
N LEU A 38 -12.69 -30.47 6.90
CA LEU A 38 -12.96 -30.06 5.52
C LEU A 38 -11.70 -30.05 4.64
N GLN A 39 -10.53 -30.48 5.12
CA GLN A 39 -9.27 -30.30 4.41
C GLN A 39 -9.29 -30.93 3.02
N ALA A 40 -9.72 -32.18 2.88
CA ALA A 40 -9.77 -32.86 1.58
C ALA A 40 -10.66 -32.11 0.56
N THR A 41 -11.83 -31.65 1.00
CA THR A 41 -12.74 -30.85 0.17
C THR A 41 -12.11 -29.51 -0.22
N LEU A 42 -11.47 -28.82 0.73
CA LEU A 42 -10.92 -27.49 0.51
C LEU A 42 -9.58 -27.50 -0.26
N ASP A 43 -8.88 -28.64 -0.28
CA ASP A 43 -7.65 -28.83 -1.05
C ASP A 43 -7.94 -29.23 -2.51
N THR A 44 -9.20 -29.53 -2.83
CA THR A 44 -9.67 -29.72 -4.20
C THR A 44 -9.90 -28.36 -4.87
N PRO A 45 -9.29 -28.10 -6.05
CA PRO A 45 -9.49 -26.84 -6.76
C PRO A 45 -10.97 -26.65 -7.14
N PRO A 46 -11.53 -25.43 -6.99
CA PRO A 46 -12.90 -25.17 -7.40
C PRO A 46 -13.04 -25.22 -8.93
N PRO A 47 -14.28 -25.37 -9.44
CA PRO A 47 -14.52 -25.38 -10.88
C PRO A 47 -13.91 -24.16 -11.58
N GLY A 48 -13.22 -24.41 -12.70
CA GLY A 48 -12.55 -23.37 -13.49
C GLY A 48 -11.11 -23.07 -13.05
N VAL A 49 -10.62 -23.66 -11.96
CA VAL A 49 -9.19 -23.59 -11.59
C VAL A 49 -8.46 -24.80 -12.17
N PRO A 50 -7.51 -24.61 -13.10
CA PRO A 50 -6.75 -25.71 -13.67
C PRO A 50 -5.92 -26.45 -12.61
N GLU A 51 -5.74 -27.76 -12.82
CA GLU A 51 -4.78 -28.52 -12.03
C GLU A 51 -3.36 -27.96 -12.22
N GLY A 52 -2.60 -27.86 -11.13
CA GLY A 52 -1.26 -27.26 -11.14
C GLY A 52 -1.23 -25.73 -11.26
N TYR A 53 -2.37 -25.04 -11.17
CA TYR A 53 -2.39 -23.57 -11.19
C TYR A 53 -1.57 -23.00 -10.01
N ALA A 54 -0.53 -22.21 -10.32
CA ALA A 54 0.42 -21.73 -9.32
C ALA A 54 -0.24 -20.97 -8.17
N LEU A 55 -1.24 -20.13 -8.47
CA LEU A 55 -1.96 -19.36 -7.46
C LEU A 55 -2.82 -20.24 -6.54
N TRP A 56 -3.30 -21.39 -7.05
CA TRP A 56 -3.98 -22.39 -6.22
C TRP A 56 -3.02 -23.01 -5.20
N ASN A 57 -1.82 -23.38 -5.64
CA ASN A 57 -0.79 -23.90 -4.74
C ASN A 57 -0.40 -22.87 -3.66
N ASP A 58 -0.26 -21.60 -4.04
CA ASP A 58 -0.05 -20.50 -3.10
C ASP A 58 -1.19 -20.38 -2.08
N TYR A 59 -2.44 -20.56 -2.53
CA TYR A 59 -3.60 -20.54 -1.66
C TYR A 59 -3.62 -21.68 -0.66
N LEU A 60 -3.25 -22.89 -1.09
CA LEU A 60 -3.11 -24.04 -0.20
C LEU A 60 -2.02 -23.79 0.86
N ALA A 61 -0.87 -23.25 0.45
CA ALA A 61 0.22 -22.88 1.37
C ALA A 61 -0.25 -21.80 2.37
N TYR A 62 -0.91 -20.76 1.90
CA TYR A 62 -1.52 -19.72 2.74
C TYR A 62 -2.52 -20.29 3.76
N ARG A 63 -3.41 -21.19 3.32
CA ARG A 63 -4.40 -21.84 4.21
C ARG A 63 -3.74 -22.69 5.28
N ARG A 64 -2.72 -23.48 4.93
CA ARG A 64 -1.96 -24.30 5.87
C ARG A 64 -1.22 -23.45 6.89
N ALA A 65 -0.54 -22.39 6.45
CA ALA A 65 0.12 -21.45 7.34
C ALA A 65 -0.88 -20.76 8.29
N ARG A 66 -2.08 -20.41 7.80
CA ARG A 66 -3.11 -19.81 8.64
C ARG A 66 -3.68 -20.79 9.66
N LEU A 67 -3.89 -22.05 9.28
CA LEU A 67 -4.32 -23.09 10.19
C LEU A 67 -3.29 -23.30 11.31
N ALA A 68 -2.00 -23.38 11.00
CA ALA A 68 -0.93 -23.51 11.99
C ALA A 68 -0.97 -22.36 13.02
N LEU A 69 -1.11 -21.10 12.57
CA LEU A 69 -1.24 -19.96 13.48
C LEU A 69 -2.46 -20.08 14.42
N LEU A 70 -3.60 -20.55 13.91
CA LEU A 70 -4.81 -20.76 14.72
C LEU A 70 -4.63 -21.90 15.73
N GLU A 71 -3.92 -22.96 15.36
CA GLU A 71 -3.61 -24.10 16.23
C GLU A 71 -2.63 -23.72 17.35
N GLU A 72 -1.70 -22.81 17.06
CA GLU A 72 -0.78 -22.21 18.03
C GLU A 72 -1.48 -21.22 18.99
N GLY A 73 -2.78 -20.96 18.81
CA GLY A 73 -3.54 -20.01 19.61
C GLY A 73 -3.23 -18.54 19.28
N THR A 74 -2.55 -18.26 18.16
CA THR A 74 -2.28 -16.90 17.72
C THR A 74 -3.59 -16.21 17.30
N PRO A 75 -3.93 -15.03 17.84
CA PRO A 75 -5.12 -14.30 17.43
C PRO A 75 -5.08 -13.95 15.93
N ALA A 76 -5.82 -14.70 15.13
CA ALA A 76 -5.92 -14.52 13.68
C ALA A 76 -7.35 -14.71 13.19
N LYS A 77 -7.70 -14.00 12.11
CA LYS A 77 -8.95 -14.28 11.38
C LYS A 77 -8.80 -15.62 10.63
N GLY A 78 -9.91 -16.30 10.37
CA GLY A 78 -9.90 -17.46 9.48
C GLY A 78 -9.37 -17.11 8.07
N PRO A 79 -8.89 -18.11 7.31
CA PRO A 79 -8.33 -17.86 5.99
C PRO A 79 -9.39 -17.33 5.02
N LEU A 80 -8.99 -16.49 4.08
CA LEU A 80 -9.84 -16.06 2.98
C LEU A 80 -10.35 -17.27 2.18
N ARG A 81 -11.57 -17.17 1.65
CA ARG A 81 -12.06 -18.12 0.64
C ARG A 81 -11.30 -17.92 -0.67
N TRP A 82 -11.22 -18.95 -1.51
CA TRP A 82 -10.46 -18.93 -2.77
C TRP A 82 -10.71 -17.68 -3.60
N ALA A 83 -11.96 -17.40 -4.00
CA ALA A 83 -12.28 -16.24 -4.83
C ALA A 83 -11.87 -14.89 -4.20
N ALA A 84 -11.94 -14.79 -2.87
CA ALA A 84 -11.51 -13.59 -2.16
C ALA A 84 -9.97 -13.48 -2.12
N TYR A 85 -9.27 -14.60 -1.97
CA TYR A 85 -7.81 -14.68 -2.02
C TYR A 85 -7.27 -14.39 -3.42
N GLU A 86 -7.86 -14.99 -4.45
CA GLU A 86 -7.50 -14.75 -5.86
C GLU A 86 -7.64 -13.27 -6.22
N ARG A 87 -8.78 -12.66 -5.88
CA ARG A 87 -8.98 -11.21 -6.06
C ARG A 87 -7.93 -10.39 -5.32
N LEU A 88 -7.67 -10.70 -4.04
CA LEU A 88 -6.64 -10.01 -3.25
C LEU A 88 -5.27 -10.09 -3.94
N ARG A 89 -4.87 -11.28 -4.41
CA ARG A 89 -3.57 -11.48 -5.08
C ARG A 89 -3.50 -10.74 -6.42
N GLY A 90 -4.59 -10.71 -7.18
CA GLY A 90 -4.68 -9.93 -8.41
C GLY A 90 -4.61 -8.42 -8.16
N GLU A 91 -5.30 -7.91 -7.15
CA GLU A 91 -5.24 -6.49 -6.73
C GLU A 91 -3.86 -6.12 -6.21
N PHE A 92 -3.24 -6.99 -5.41
CA PHE A 92 -1.89 -6.80 -4.90
C PHE A 92 -0.87 -6.73 -6.03
N ALA A 93 -0.91 -7.67 -6.98
CA ALA A 93 -0.01 -7.67 -8.14
C ALA A 93 -0.16 -6.39 -8.98
N ARG A 94 -1.39 -5.94 -9.23
CA ARG A 94 -1.65 -4.66 -9.93
C ARG A 94 -1.09 -3.47 -9.17
N GLY A 95 -1.31 -3.43 -7.85
CA GLY A 95 -0.75 -2.39 -6.99
C GLY A 95 0.76 -2.29 -7.10
N LEU A 96 1.47 -3.42 -7.10
CA LEU A 96 2.92 -3.47 -7.30
C LEU A 96 3.34 -2.99 -8.68
N THR A 97 2.58 -3.31 -9.74
CA THR A 97 2.85 -2.79 -11.09
C THR A 97 2.72 -1.26 -11.14
N PHE A 98 1.64 -0.72 -10.58
CA PHE A 98 1.42 0.72 -10.54
C PHE A 98 2.50 1.44 -9.71
N GLU A 99 2.88 0.87 -8.57
CA GLU A 99 3.96 1.38 -7.73
C GLU A 99 5.31 1.42 -8.45
N ARG A 100 5.68 0.35 -9.16
CA ARG A 100 6.91 0.32 -9.97
C ARG A 100 6.89 1.40 -11.06
N PHE A 101 5.76 1.57 -11.73
CA PHE A 101 5.57 2.63 -12.71
C PHE A 101 5.77 4.02 -12.08
N MET A 102 5.11 4.30 -10.96
CA MET A 102 5.24 5.58 -10.26
C MET A 102 6.65 5.85 -9.73
N ILE A 103 7.36 4.82 -9.26
CA ILE A 103 8.77 4.94 -8.87
C ILE A 103 9.64 5.36 -10.07
N SER A 104 9.40 4.79 -11.27
CA SER A 104 10.09 5.21 -12.49
C SER A 104 9.81 6.68 -12.82
N VAL A 105 8.53 7.07 -12.82
CA VAL A 105 8.10 8.46 -13.07
C VAL A 105 8.78 9.43 -12.11
N LEU A 106 8.86 9.12 -10.82
CA LEU A 106 9.51 10.00 -9.84
C LEU A 106 11.03 10.08 -10.02
N ARG A 107 11.69 8.98 -10.41
CA ARG A 107 13.13 8.97 -10.69
C ARG A 107 13.47 9.76 -11.95
N GLU A 108 12.66 9.62 -13.00
CA GLU A 108 12.79 10.40 -14.24
C GLU A 108 12.56 11.90 -13.95
N ASP A 109 11.52 12.23 -13.18
CA ASP A 109 11.25 13.60 -12.74
C ASP A 109 12.42 14.19 -11.92
N ALA A 110 13.01 13.43 -11.00
CA ALA A 110 14.19 13.86 -10.23
C ALA A 110 15.41 14.16 -11.12
N ALA A 111 15.57 13.46 -12.25
CA ALA A 111 16.70 13.64 -13.16
C ALA A 111 16.58 14.93 -14.01
N LEU A 112 15.39 15.50 -14.15
CA LEU A 112 15.16 16.74 -14.88
C LEU A 112 15.73 17.97 -14.13
N PRO A 113 16.04 19.07 -14.83
CA PRO A 113 16.27 20.37 -14.20
C PRO A 113 15.06 20.77 -13.34
N GLN A 114 15.31 21.39 -12.17
CA GLN A 114 14.26 21.68 -11.18
C GLN A 114 13.01 22.37 -11.77
N ALA A 115 13.21 23.34 -12.68
CA ALA A 115 12.12 24.08 -13.31
C ALA A 115 11.23 23.25 -14.25
N GLN A 116 11.69 22.07 -14.68
CA GLN A 116 10.96 21.16 -15.57
C GLN A 116 10.29 20.02 -14.81
N ARG A 117 10.57 19.87 -13.51
CA ARG A 117 9.99 18.81 -12.67
C ARG A 117 8.51 19.09 -12.43
N ARG A 118 7.67 18.07 -12.59
CA ARG A 118 6.25 18.12 -12.24
C ARG A 118 6.03 17.72 -10.79
N TRP A 119 6.67 16.66 -10.33
CA TRP A 119 6.42 16.10 -9.00
C TRP A 119 7.36 16.69 -7.95
N LEU A 120 8.65 16.80 -8.27
CA LEU A 120 9.70 17.12 -7.31
C LEU A 120 10.28 18.54 -7.52
N SER A 121 9.50 19.45 -8.09
CA SER A 121 9.90 20.86 -8.30
C SER A 121 10.24 21.60 -7.01
N ALA A 122 9.64 21.21 -5.89
CA ALA A 122 9.92 21.76 -4.57
C ALA A 122 11.25 21.29 -3.96
N PHE A 123 11.96 20.37 -4.61
CA PHE A 123 13.25 19.84 -4.19
C PHE A 123 14.37 20.34 -5.10
N THR A 124 15.46 20.78 -4.49
CA THR A 124 16.71 21.12 -5.17
C THR A 124 17.42 19.83 -5.58
N LEU A 125 17.75 18.96 -4.61
CA LEU A 125 18.39 17.67 -4.81
C LEU A 125 17.62 16.56 -4.09
N PRO A 126 16.56 15.99 -4.71
CA PRO A 126 15.75 14.95 -4.09
C PRO A 126 16.49 13.61 -4.01
N ARG A 127 16.53 13.01 -2.80
CA ARG A 127 16.88 11.61 -2.57
C ARG A 127 15.60 10.79 -2.45
N ILE A 128 15.39 9.87 -3.39
CA ILE A 128 14.23 8.97 -3.43
C ILE A 128 14.59 7.66 -2.75
N GLU A 129 13.83 7.30 -1.72
CA GLU A 129 13.93 6.03 -1.01
C GLU A 129 12.62 5.26 -1.13
N VAL A 130 12.71 3.99 -1.50
CA VAL A 130 11.53 3.12 -1.70
C VAL A 130 11.39 2.12 -0.57
N HIS A 131 10.14 1.80 -0.21
CA HIS A 131 9.80 0.83 0.84
C HIS A 131 10.51 1.11 2.16
N VAL A 132 10.39 2.36 2.63
CA VAL A 132 10.99 2.76 3.89
C VAL A 132 10.04 2.38 5.03
N GLY A 133 10.53 1.59 5.99
CA GLY A 133 9.79 1.31 7.22
C GLY A 133 9.71 2.59 8.08
N LEU A 134 8.51 3.06 8.33
CA LEU A 134 8.23 4.21 9.19
C LEU A 134 7.47 3.75 10.43
N SER A 135 7.79 4.37 11.57
CA SER A 135 7.06 4.15 12.83
C SER A 135 6.72 5.47 13.49
N LYS A 136 5.61 5.49 14.24
CA LYS A 136 5.21 6.67 15.00
C LYS A 136 5.94 6.74 16.35
N PRO A 137 6.37 7.94 16.78
CA PRO A 137 6.88 8.12 18.14
C PRO A 137 5.82 7.66 19.15
N GLY A 138 6.23 6.90 20.17
CA GLY A 138 5.33 6.44 21.22
C GLY A 138 4.35 5.32 20.82
N VAL A 139 4.49 4.74 19.61
CA VAL A 139 3.71 3.58 19.17
C VAL A 139 4.66 2.40 18.92
N PRO A 140 5.00 1.60 19.96
CA PRO A 140 5.93 0.48 19.83
C PRO A 140 5.41 -0.58 18.86
N GLY A 141 6.31 -1.21 18.11
CA GLY A 141 6.02 -2.40 17.29
C GLY A 141 5.23 -2.15 16.00
N VAL A 142 4.76 -0.93 15.72
CA VAL A 142 4.03 -0.62 14.49
C VAL A 142 4.98 0.02 13.47
N VAL A 143 5.48 -0.80 12.54
CA VAL A 143 6.21 -0.33 11.35
C VAL A 143 5.31 -0.48 10.14
N ARG A 144 5.14 0.61 9.39
CA ARG A 144 4.45 0.61 8.08
C ARG A 144 5.46 0.99 7.01
N PHE A 145 5.47 0.24 5.92
CA PHE A 145 6.27 0.60 4.76
C PHE A 145 5.53 1.69 3.98
N VAL A 146 6.21 2.79 3.72
CA VAL A 146 5.76 3.79 2.75
C VAL A 146 6.33 3.43 1.38
N ASP A 147 5.55 3.65 0.32
CA ASP A 147 5.97 3.28 -1.04
C ASP A 147 7.19 4.11 -1.45
N VAL A 148 7.13 5.43 -1.27
CA VAL A 148 8.27 6.35 -1.50
C VAL A 148 8.38 7.40 -0.40
N LEU A 149 9.61 7.63 0.06
CA LEU A 149 10.04 8.75 0.87
C LEU A 149 11.04 9.59 0.07
N VAL A 150 10.80 10.89 -0.05
CA VAL A 150 11.71 11.82 -0.73
C VAL A 150 12.29 12.80 0.28
N ILE A 151 13.61 12.90 0.33
CA ILE A 151 14.36 13.74 1.28
C ILE A 151 15.22 14.75 0.49
N GLU A 152 15.16 16.02 0.84
CA GLU A 152 16.07 17.04 0.32
C GLU A 152 17.50 16.81 0.84
N GLN A 153 18.46 16.59 -0.06
CA GLN A 153 19.86 16.40 0.32
C GLN A 153 20.63 17.70 0.55
N ARG A 154 20.18 18.82 -0.05
CA ARG A 154 20.80 20.13 0.10
C ARG A 154 19.79 21.15 0.62
N PRO A 155 19.35 21.04 1.88
CA PRO A 155 18.49 22.06 2.47
C PRO A 155 19.26 23.39 2.59
N PRO A 156 18.57 24.53 2.51
CA PRO A 156 19.16 25.83 2.88
C PRO A 156 19.71 25.78 4.30
N SER A 157 20.80 26.52 4.58
CA SER A 157 21.64 26.44 5.79
C SER A 157 20.97 26.75 7.13
N SER A 158 19.65 26.87 7.20
CA SER A 158 18.86 27.17 8.40
C SER A 158 17.53 26.41 8.45
N GLN A 159 17.29 25.48 7.53
CA GLN A 159 16.04 24.74 7.41
C GLN A 159 16.28 23.25 7.61
N ALA A 160 15.37 22.59 8.32
CA ALA A 160 15.32 21.14 8.32
C ALA A 160 15.09 20.63 6.88
N PRO A 161 15.66 19.46 6.50
CA PRO A 161 15.37 18.86 5.21
C PRO A 161 13.87 18.77 4.94
N ARG A 162 13.47 19.14 3.72
CA ARG A 162 12.14 18.81 3.21
C ARG A 162 12.05 17.29 3.09
N VAL A 163 10.98 16.73 3.61
CA VAL A 163 10.65 15.31 3.54
C VAL A 163 9.19 15.16 3.15
N GLU A 164 8.96 14.50 2.02
CA GLU A 164 7.61 14.20 1.53
C GLU A 164 7.47 12.70 1.27
N THR A 165 6.25 12.18 1.40
CA THR A 165 5.95 10.78 1.11
C THR A 165 4.96 10.64 -0.02
N PHE A 166 5.08 9.54 -0.75
CA PHE A 166 4.06 9.11 -1.71
C PHE A 166 3.51 7.75 -1.28
N SER A 167 2.19 7.64 -1.29
CA SER A 167 1.48 6.38 -1.17
C SER A 167 0.65 6.15 -2.42
N PHE A 168 0.83 4.99 -3.04
CA PHE A 168 0.21 4.64 -4.32
C PHE A 168 -0.99 3.71 -4.09
N LYS A 169 -2.07 3.92 -4.85
CA LYS A 169 -3.32 3.17 -4.72
C LYS A 169 -3.86 2.73 -6.07
N SER A 170 -3.99 1.42 -6.27
CA SER A 170 -4.65 0.80 -7.42
C SER A 170 -6.08 0.34 -7.06
N ARG A 171 -6.95 1.27 -6.66
CA ARG A 171 -8.36 0.97 -6.31
C ARG A 171 -9.24 0.93 -7.56
N PHE A 172 -10.31 0.15 -7.51
CA PHE A 172 -11.39 0.21 -8.51
C PHE A 172 -12.51 1.10 -7.96
N LEU A 173 -12.44 2.38 -8.30
CA LEU A 173 -13.39 3.43 -7.89
C LEU A 173 -14.42 3.76 -8.97
N GLN A 174 -14.22 3.27 -10.20
CA GLN A 174 -15.05 3.54 -11.37
C GLN A 174 -16.57 3.42 -11.14
N PRO A 175 -17.10 2.41 -10.42
CA PRO A 175 -18.55 2.27 -10.26
C PRO A 175 -19.13 3.17 -9.15
N LEU A 176 -18.30 3.95 -8.45
CA LEU A 176 -18.70 4.72 -7.27
C LEU A 176 -18.96 6.19 -7.63
N ALA A 177 -19.89 6.80 -6.90
CA ALA A 177 -20.20 8.22 -6.99
C ALA A 177 -20.60 8.79 -5.61
N GLY A 178 -20.58 10.12 -5.47
CA GLY A 178 -20.99 10.81 -4.25
C GLY A 178 -20.24 10.29 -3.01
N GLU A 179 -20.97 10.07 -1.92
CA GLU A 179 -20.41 9.60 -0.65
C GLU A 179 -19.72 8.22 -0.76
N ALA A 180 -20.23 7.35 -1.63
CA ALA A 180 -19.64 6.02 -1.86
C ALA A 180 -18.25 6.12 -2.52
N LEU A 181 -17.99 7.17 -3.31
CA LEU A 181 -16.67 7.49 -3.85
C LEU A 181 -15.81 8.24 -2.83
N GLU A 182 -16.40 9.16 -2.07
CA GLU A 182 -15.67 9.98 -1.10
C GLU A 182 -15.12 9.14 0.06
N ALA A 183 -15.94 8.25 0.63
CA ALA A 183 -15.60 7.46 1.81
C ALA A 183 -14.27 6.68 1.70
N PRO A 184 -14.00 5.89 0.64
CA PRO A 184 -12.73 5.19 0.51
C PRO A 184 -11.54 6.15 0.33
N ILE A 185 -11.72 7.26 -0.39
CA ILE A 185 -10.64 8.26 -0.59
C ILE A 185 -10.32 8.97 0.74
N LEU A 186 -11.34 9.34 1.50
CA LEU A 186 -11.21 9.95 2.82
C LEU A 186 -10.50 9.02 3.80
N MET A 187 -10.89 7.74 3.83
CA MET A 187 -10.27 6.72 4.67
C MET A 187 -8.78 6.57 4.33
N ASP A 188 -8.44 6.47 3.04
CA ASP A 188 -7.05 6.34 2.62
C ASP A 188 -6.22 7.60 2.94
N ALA A 189 -6.80 8.79 2.75
CA ALA A 189 -6.12 10.05 3.09
C ALA A 189 -5.84 10.13 4.60
N ARG A 190 -6.81 9.79 5.45
CA ARG A 190 -6.63 9.75 6.91
C ARG A 190 -5.56 8.75 7.31
N ALA A 191 -5.61 7.53 6.77
CA ALA A 191 -4.62 6.49 7.06
C ALA A 191 -3.22 6.90 6.59
N ALA A 192 -3.09 7.51 5.41
CA ALA A 192 -1.82 7.98 4.89
C ALA A 192 -1.23 9.10 5.77
N LEU A 193 -2.05 10.05 6.24
CA LEU A 193 -1.63 11.07 7.19
C LEU A 193 -1.22 10.47 8.54
N GLU A 194 -2.06 9.58 9.07
CA GLU A 194 -1.86 8.92 10.36
C GLU A 194 -0.55 8.14 10.37
N TYR A 195 -0.25 7.38 9.32
CA TYR A 195 0.95 6.52 9.32
C TYR A 195 2.21 7.22 8.81
N TYR A 196 2.08 8.17 7.89
CA TYR A 196 3.24 8.70 7.16
C TYR A 196 3.46 10.20 7.34
N GLY A 197 2.46 11.00 7.74
CA GLY A 197 2.61 12.44 7.89
C GLY A 197 3.23 12.86 9.23
N GLY A 198 3.76 14.08 9.34
CA GLY A 198 4.28 14.62 10.60
C GLY A 198 5.56 13.92 11.08
N LYS A 199 5.77 13.88 12.40
CA LYS A 199 6.97 13.25 12.98
C LYS A 199 6.90 11.73 12.87
N VAL A 200 7.89 11.14 12.22
CA VAL A 200 8.06 9.68 12.06
C VAL A 200 9.51 9.29 12.31
N ASN A 201 9.73 8.03 12.72
CA ASN A 201 11.07 7.45 12.81
C ASN A 201 11.31 6.49 11.65
N ILE A 202 12.38 6.72 10.91
CA ILE A 202 12.85 5.87 9.82
C ILE A 202 13.55 4.63 10.43
N ARG A 203 13.13 3.43 10.02
CA ARG A 203 13.66 2.15 10.51
C ARG A 203 14.62 1.48 9.53
N ARG A 204 15.30 2.27 8.70
CA ARG A 204 16.32 1.81 7.75
C ARG A 204 17.70 2.15 8.31
N PRO A 205 18.62 1.18 8.51
CA PRO A 205 19.92 1.45 9.13
C PRO A 205 20.72 2.60 8.49
N SER A 206 20.66 2.75 7.15
CA SER A 206 21.38 3.80 6.43
C SER A 206 20.78 5.20 6.55
N LEU A 207 19.60 5.34 7.18
CA LEU A 207 18.79 6.56 7.25
C LEU A 207 18.05 6.70 8.59
N GLU A 208 18.47 5.96 9.62
CA GLU A 208 17.73 5.89 10.87
C GLU A 208 17.67 7.26 11.55
N GLY A 209 16.48 7.61 12.05
CA GLY A 209 16.27 8.88 12.74
C GLY A 209 14.87 9.44 12.57
N PHE A 210 14.60 10.47 13.37
CA PHE A 210 13.34 11.20 13.31
C PHE A 210 13.37 12.23 12.17
N VAL A 211 12.33 12.19 11.35
CA VAL A 211 12.07 13.20 10.33
C VAL A 211 10.68 13.78 10.51
N GLN A 212 10.49 14.99 10.01
CA GLN A 212 9.18 15.63 9.92
C GLN A 212 8.70 15.53 8.47
N VAL A 213 7.75 14.65 8.18
CA VAL A 213 7.12 14.58 6.86
C VAL A 213 6.14 15.75 6.74
N GLN A 214 6.44 16.71 5.85
CA GLN A 214 5.61 17.92 5.72
C GLN A 214 4.41 17.73 4.77
N ARG A 215 4.48 16.75 3.86
CA ARG A 215 3.41 16.46 2.92
C ARG A 215 3.34 14.97 2.60
N VAL A 216 2.11 14.45 2.57
CA VAL A 216 1.82 13.11 2.09
C VAL A 216 1.06 13.24 0.77
N ARG A 217 1.55 12.59 -0.29
CA ARG A 217 0.88 12.50 -1.58
C ARG A 217 0.23 11.14 -1.74
N LEU A 218 -1.08 11.12 -1.78
CA LEU A 218 -1.87 9.93 -2.07
C LEU A 218 -2.18 9.89 -3.56
N VAL A 219 -1.51 9.02 -4.31
CA VAL A 219 -1.64 8.95 -5.77
C VAL A 219 -2.42 7.71 -6.16
N TYR A 220 -3.54 7.90 -6.85
CA TYR A 220 -4.35 6.83 -7.40
C TYR A 220 -4.00 6.53 -8.84
N GLU A 221 -4.03 5.25 -9.20
CA GLU A 221 -4.03 4.80 -10.58
C GLU A 221 -5.33 5.25 -11.25
N GLY A 222 -5.20 6.03 -12.32
CA GLY A 222 -6.30 6.55 -13.12
C GLY A 222 -6.80 5.59 -14.19
N GLY A 223 -7.18 6.14 -15.34
CA GLY A 223 -7.75 5.38 -16.46
C GLY A 223 -9.11 4.78 -16.11
N SER A 224 -9.39 3.57 -16.61
CA SER A 224 -10.70 2.90 -16.43
C SER A 224 -10.99 2.45 -14.99
N ARG A 225 -10.11 2.76 -14.03
CA ARG A 225 -10.27 2.41 -12.62
C ARG A 225 -10.91 3.51 -11.78
N VAL A 226 -10.98 4.73 -12.31
CA VAL A 226 -11.62 5.86 -11.65
C VAL A 226 -12.78 6.38 -12.50
N PRO A 227 -13.80 7.01 -11.89
CA PRO A 227 -14.84 7.69 -12.64
C PRO A 227 -14.27 8.86 -13.45
N ASP A 228 -15.04 9.33 -14.43
CA ASP A 228 -14.70 10.53 -15.18
C ASP A 228 -14.55 11.75 -14.26
N ARG A 229 -13.75 12.69 -14.74
CA ARG A 229 -13.35 13.89 -13.99
C ARG A 229 -14.51 14.65 -13.34
N PRO A 230 -15.68 14.88 -13.97
CA PRO A 230 -16.80 15.58 -13.34
C PRO A 230 -17.38 14.86 -12.11
N VAL A 231 -17.30 13.53 -12.06
CA VAL A 231 -17.76 12.71 -10.92
C VAL A 231 -16.70 12.67 -9.83
N LEU A 232 -15.42 12.64 -10.21
CA LEU A 232 -14.30 12.49 -9.31
C LEU A 232 -13.88 13.79 -8.61
N GLU A 233 -13.89 14.92 -9.32
CA GLU A 233 -13.41 16.22 -8.79
C GLU A 233 -14.09 16.68 -7.50
N PRO A 234 -15.43 16.59 -7.35
CA PRO A 234 -16.09 16.96 -6.10
C PRO A 234 -15.57 16.14 -4.91
N ALA A 235 -15.46 14.82 -5.07
CA ALA A 235 -14.95 13.94 -4.02
C ALA A 235 -13.49 14.27 -3.65
N LEU A 236 -12.63 14.54 -4.65
CA LEU A 236 -11.24 14.94 -4.39
C LEU A 236 -11.17 16.28 -3.62
N LYS A 237 -11.96 17.27 -4.03
CA LYS A 237 -12.00 18.59 -3.40
C LYS A 237 -12.48 18.49 -1.96
N ASP A 238 -13.52 17.69 -1.71
CA ASP A 238 -14.08 17.49 -0.37
C ASP A 238 -13.06 16.80 0.56
N VAL A 239 -12.38 15.76 0.07
CA VAL A 239 -11.34 15.08 0.86
C VAL A 239 -10.15 16.01 1.15
N GLN A 240 -9.67 16.79 0.17
CA GLN A 240 -8.62 17.79 0.40
C GLN A 240 -9.07 18.91 1.37
N GLY A 241 -10.37 19.20 1.39
CA GLY A 241 -11.00 20.04 2.39
C GLY A 241 -10.89 19.46 3.80
N LYS A 242 -11.19 18.17 3.95
CA LYS A 242 -11.31 17.44 5.22
C LYS A 242 -9.98 16.95 5.81
N VAL A 243 -8.98 16.62 4.99
CA VAL A 243 -7.69 16.05 5.44
C VAL A 243 -6.54 16.96 5.04
N LYS A 244 -6.20 17.90 5.92
CA LYS A 244 -5.06 18.82 5.71
C LYS A 244 -3.74 18.06 5.81
N GLY A 245 -2.78 18.42 4.95
CA GLY A 245 -1.46 17.78 4.88
C GLY A 245 -1.38 16.58 3.93
N VAL A 246 -2.50 16.17 3.33
CA VAL A 246 -2.55 15.16 2.28
C VAL A 246 -2.96 15.78 0.96
N GLU A 247 -2.16 15.56 -0.07
CA GLU A 247 -2.46 15.90 -1.45
C GLU A 247 -2.96 14.64 -2.16
N VAL A 248 -4.18 14.66 -2.68
CA VAL A 248 -4.75 13.51 -3.41
C VAL A 248 -4.67 13.77 -4.91
N VAL A 249 -4.03 12.86 -5.65
CA VAL A 249 -3.75 13.00 -7.09
C VAL A 249 -4.17 11.73 -7.83
N ILE A 250 -4.56 11.88 -9.09
CA ILE A 250 -4.82 10.78 -10.02
C ILE A 250 -3.73 10.80 -11.10
N GLN A 251 -3.18 9.63 -11.42
CA GLN A 251 -2.09 9.49 -12.39
C GLN A 251 -2.37 8.38 -13.41
#